data_AF-A0A820EMA8-F1
#
_entry.id   AF-A0A820EMA8-F1
#
_cell.length_a   1.000
_cell.length_b   1.000
_cell.length_c   1.000
_cell.angle_alpha   90.00
_cell.angle_beta   90.00
_cell.angle_gamma   90.00
#
_symmetry.space_group_name_H-M   'P 1'
#
loop_
_entity.id
_entity.type
_entity.pdbx_description
1 polymer ?
#
loop_
_entity_poly.entity_id
_entity_poly.type
_entity_poly.pdbx_seq_one_letter_code
_entity_poly.pdbx_strand_id
1 'polypeptide(L)'
;LLFVPIPRSISTITTVVNCEKSLFSTPKLIKSAAISEMSIFIQKWGKPTKFNMNKEETKLLKEIKSIHDIVIIQADKGGKIVIMNKNDYFNQIEEKLNDLNVYEQVKNDPTTIIKTEINKKVTKMLEQNKITDHNKYDLTSIDDLPKIRGQLKLHKIDTPMRIVTCSRDTITSPISQFIFRIIKELRTTLSGVVYEHLASLDIQDLYTNIPVNKAIDIILKRIGESNKLDNLPFTKIDIKELLILALKNNYFQFNEAYVGQTKLDIDNRMKQHSKAINDNENNSNSEMVKHFQEKKFQCLFDTTYQLVRNFLLRAELIKITSIERA
;
A
#
# COMPACT_ATOMS: atom_id res chain seq x y z
N LEU A 1 8.58 20.68 -20.93
CA LEU A 1 7.20 21.02 -21.37
C LEU A 1 6.36 19.76 -21.26
N LEU A 2 5.47 19.72 -20.27
CA LEU A 2 4.63 18.56 -19.95
C LEU A 2 3.62 18.35 -21.08
N PHE A 3 3.68 17.19 -21.73
CA PHE A 3 2.81 16.71 -22.82
C PHE A 3 1.34 16.49 -22.41
N VAL A 4 0.83 17.22 -21.42
CA VAL A 4 -0.53 17.03 -20.92
C VAL A 4 -1.51 17.76 -21.86
N PRO A 5 -2.48 17.06 -22.46
CA PRO A 5 -3.52 17.69 -23.26
C PRO A 5 -4.21 18.82 -22.51
N ILE A 6 -4.45 19.96 -23.16
CA ILE A 6 -5.19 21.07 -22.54
C ILE A 6 -6.63 20.61 -22.24
N PRO A 7 -7.08 20.58 -20.97
CA PRO A 7 -8.42 20.15 -20.63
C PRO A 7 -9.47 21.16 -21.14
N ARG A 8 -10.54 20.64 -21.75
CA ARG A 8 -11.64 21.42 -22.35
C ARG A 8 -12.86 21.62 -21.46
N SER A 9 -12.84 20.96 -20.32
CA SER A 9 -13.89 21.00 -19.31
C SER A 9 -13.22 20.85 -17.97
N ILE A 10 -13.67 21.63 -17.00
CA ILE A 10 -13.35 21.43 -15.60
C ILE A 10 -14.54 20.74 -14.93
N SER A 11 -14.30 19.63 -14.23
CA SER A 11 -15.32 19.06 -13.36
C SER A 11 -15.36 19.88 -12.09
N THR A 12 -16.25 20.88 -12.03
CA THR A 12 -16.38 21.79 -10.89
C THR A 12 -16.56 21.02 -9.58
N ILE A 13 -17.49 20.07 -9.55
CA ILE A 13 -17.80 19.26 -8.36
C ILE A 13 -16.55 18.48 -7.92
N THR A 14 -15.92 17.73 -8.84
CA THR A 14 -14.72 16.95 -8.50
C THR A 14 -13.57 17.82 -8.04
N THR A 15 -13.38 18.98 -8.66
CA THR A 15 -12.30 19.92 -8.31
C THR A 15 -12.51 20.48 -6.90
N VAL A 16 -13.74 20.90 -6.57
CA VAL A 16 -14.10 21.39 -5.25
C VAL A 16 -13.96 20.30 -4.20
N VAL A 17 -14.54 19.11 -4.43
CA VAL A 17 -14.48 17.98 -3.49
C VAL A 17 -13.02 17.56 -3.23
N ASN A 18 -12.19 17.46 -4.26
CA ASN A 18 -10.78 17.11 -4.10
C ASN A 18 -10.01 18.20 -3.33
N CYS A 19 -10.29 19.47 -3.61
CA CYS A 19 -9.71 20.60 -2.88
C CYS A 19 -10.09 20.54 -1.39
N GLU A 20 -11.38 20.39 -1.09
CA GLU A 20 -11.88 20.33 0.29
C GLU A 20 -11.34 19.12 1.06
N LYS A 21 -11.27 17.95 0.40
CA LYS A 21 -10.69 16.74 0.97
C LYS A 21 -9.20 16.92 1.29
N SER A 22 -8.45 17.56 0.37
CA SER A 22 -7.03 17.85 0.56
C SER A 22 -6.78 18.86 1.69
N LEU A 23 -7.73 19.77 1.91
CA LEU A 23 -7.68 20.79 2.95
C LEU A 23 -8.28 20.33 4.29
N PHE A 24 -8.64 19.06 4.44
CA PHE A 24 -9.31 18.55 5.64
C PHE A 24 -8.51 18.79 6.93
N SER A 25 -7.18 18.64 6.87
CA SER A 25 -6.29 18.78 8.03
C SER A 25 -5.69 20.17 8.21
N THR A 26 -6.01 21.13 7.33
CA THR A 26 -5.45 22.49 7.38
C THR A 26 -6.23 23.42 8.31
N PRO A 27 -5.57 24.43 8.91
CA PRO A 27 -6.23 25.48 9.68
C PRO A 27 -7.38 26.15 8.92
N LYS A 28 -8.44 26.52 9.64
CA LYS A 28 -9.67 27.13 9.07
C LYS A 28 -9.38 28.31 8.15
N LEU A 29 -8.44 29.19 8.53
CA LEU A 29 -8.07 30.37 7.76
C LEU A 29 -7.49 30.02 6.37
N ILE A 30 -6.61 29.01 6.33
CA ILE A 30 -6.00 28.53 5.08
C ILE A 30 -7.07 27.86 4.21
N LYS A 31 -7.94 27.06 4.83
CA LYS A 31 -9.05 26.42 4.14
C LYS A 31 -9.99 27.45 3.49
N SER A 32 -10.37 28.51 4.21
CA SER A 32 -11.23 29.57 3.65
C SER A 32 -10.55 30.34 2.52
N ALA A 33 -9.25 30.66 2.64
CA ALA A 33 -8.51 31.35 1.59
C ALA A 33 -8.39 30.49 0.32
N ALA A 34 -8.04 29.21 0.47
CA ALA A 34 -7.90 28.30 -0.66
C ALA A 34 -9.23 28.02 -1.38
N ILE A 35 -10.34 27.90 -0.64
CA ILE A 35 -11.69 27.77 -1.22
C ILE A 35 -12.08 29.04 -1.99
N SER A 36 -11.73 30.22 -1.47
CA SER A 36 -11.98 31.50 -2.15
C SER A 36 -11.21 31.58 -3.48
N GLU A 37 -9.90 31.31 -3.46
CA GLU A 37 -9.07 31.28 -4.68
C GLU A 37 -9.56 30.25 -5.69
N MET A 38 -9.95 29.06 -5.24
CA MET A 38 -10.51 28.02 -6.11
C MET A 38 -11.84 28.47 -6.74
N SER A 39 -12.70 29.14 -5.97
CA SER A 39 -13.97 29.67 -6.46
C SER A 39 -13.74 30.75 -7.52
N ILE A 40 -12.78 31.67 -7.27
CA ILE A 40 -12.37 32.70 -8.22
C ILE A 40 -11.82 32.05 -9.50
N PHE A 41 -10.96 31.04 -9.37
CA PHE A 41 -10.40 30.31 -10.51
C PHE A 41 -11.50 29.66 -11.35
N ILE A 42 -12.44 28.94 -10.73
CA ILE A 42 -13.55 28.27 -11.42
C ILE A 42 -14.47 29.28 -12.12
N GLN A 43 -14.79 30.40 -11.46
CA GLN A 43 -15.62 31.46 -12.05
C GLN A 43 -14.94 32.16 -13.23
N LYS A 44 -13.62 32.37 -13.14
CA LYS A 44 -12.82 32.98 -14.21
C LYS A 44 -12.38 31.97 -15.27
N TRP A 45 -12.60 30.67 -15.05
CA TRP A 45 -12.11 29.64 -15.96
C TRP A 45 -12.83 29.76 -17.30
N GLY A 46 -12.06 30.12 -18.33
CA GLY A 46 -12.50 30.13 -19.72
C GLY A 46 -12.01 28.88 -20.44
N LYS A 47 -12.86 28.32 -21.32
CA LYS A 47 -12.46 27.20 -22.18
C LYS A 47 -11.27 27.61 -23.04
N PRO A 48 -10.14 26.87 -23.00
CA PRO A 48 -8.98 27.19 -23.82
C PRO A 48 -9.31 27.13 -25.32
N THR A 49 -8.89 28.15 -26.06
CA THR A 49 -9.16 28.30 -27.50
C THR A 49 -8.15 27.55 -28.37
N LYS A 50 -6.89 27.47 -27.93
CA LYS A 50 -5.80 26.77 -28.62
C LYS A 50 -5.64 25.35 -28.09
N PHE A 51 -5.43 24.41 -29.02
CA PHE A 51 -5.05 23.05 -28.68
C PHE A 51 -3.53 22.92 -28.71
N ASN A 52 -3.00 22.08 -27.82
CA ASN A 52 -1.62 21.59 -27.91
C ASN A 52 -1.52 20.22 -28.59
N MET A 53 -2.63 19.71 -29.15
CA MET A 53 -2.67 18.51 -29.99
C MET A 53 -3.36 18.82 -31.32
N ASN A 54 -2.84 18.27 -32.41
CA ASN A 54 -3.43 18.39 -33.73
C ASN A 54 -4.55 17.32 -33.95
N LYS A 55 -5.24 17.41 -35.09
CA LYS A 55 -6.35 16.50 -35.43
C LYS A 55 -5.87 15.04 -35.61
N GLU A 56 -4.68 14.86 -36.14
CA GLU A 56 -4.10 13.53 -36.39
C GLU A 56 -3.71 12.84 -35.08
N GLU A 57 -3.05 13.55 -34.17
CA GLU A 57 -2.72 13.06 -32.83
C GLU A 57 -3.98 12.68 -32.06
N THR A 58 -5.03 13.50 -32.14
CA THR A 58 -6.32 13.20 -31.52
C THR A 58 -6.97 11.95 -32.13
N LYS A 59 -6.88 11.77 -33.45
CA LYS A 59 -7.39 10.60 -34.16
C LYS A 59 -6.59 9.35 -33.73
N LEU A 60 -5.27 9.43 -33.75
CA LEU A 60 -4.36 8.36 -33.34
C LEU A 60 -4.61 7.92 -31.89
N LEU A 61 -4.80 8.86 -30.95
CA LEU A 61 -5.12 8.52 -29.56
C LEU A 61 -6.47 7.79 -29.42
N LYS A 62 -7.46 8.16 -30.25
CA LYS A 62 -8.75 7.44 -30.29
C LYS A 62 -8.58 6.03 -30.86
N GLU A 63 -7.79 5.88 -31.91
CA GLU A 63 -7.47 4.59 -32.53
C GLU A 63 -6.73 3.69 -31.53
N ILE A 64 -5.67 4.18 -30.89
CA ILE A 64 -4.93 3.45 -29.85
C ILE A 64 -5.87 3.03 -28.72
N LYS A 65 -6.75 3.92 -28.24
CA LYS A 65 -7.73 3.61 -27.19
C LYS A 65 -8.74 2.54 -27.63
N SER A 66 -8.99 2.39 -28.94
CA SER A 66 -9.91 1.40 -29.48
C SER A 66 -9.31 0.00 -29.61
N ILE A 67 -7.99 -0.15 -29.55
CA ILE A 67 -7.32 -1.45 -29.62
C ILE A 67 -7.53 -2.20 -28.29
N HIS A 68 -8.17 -3.37 -28.34
CA HIS A 68 -8.52 -4.14 -27.13
C HIS A 68 -7.40 -5.09 -26.67
N ASP A 69 -6.42 -5.36 -27.52
CA ASP A 69 -5.32 -6.32 -27.29
C ASP A 69 -4.08 -5.67 -26.66
N ILE A 70 -4.16 -4.39 -26.27
CA ILE A 70 -3.07 -3.67 -25.61
C ILE A 70 -3.46 -3.21 -24.21
N VAL A 71 -2.45 -3.03 -23.37
CA VAL A 71 -2.54 -2.41 -22.06
C VAL A 71 -1.64 -1.18 -22.04
N ILE A 72 -2.17 -0.06 -21.54
CA ILE A 72 -1.44 1.21 -21.38
C ILE A 72 -1.27 1.47 -19.89
N ILE A 73 -0.04 1.38 -19.40
CA ILE A 73 0.31 1.54 -17.97
C ILE A 73 1.45 2.53 -17.78
N GLN A 74 1.62 3.01 -16.55
CA GLN A 74 2.81 3.76 -16.15
C GLN A 74 3.93 2.79 -15.75
N ALA A 75 5.16 3.12 -16.11
CA ALA A 75 6.35 2.43 -15.62
C ALA A 75 6.57 2.70 -14.12
N ASP A 76 7.26 1.79 -13.42
CA ASP A 76 7.55 1.90 -11.98
C ASP A 76 8.36 3.17 -11.64
N LYS A 77 9.21 3.64 -12.56
CA LYS A 77 10.02 4.86 -12.41
C LYS A 77 10.11 5.67 -13.68
N GLY A 78 10.34 6.98 -13.52
CA GLY A 78 10.67 7.90 -14.60
C GLY A 78 9.46 8.46 -15.37
N GLY A 79 8.23 8.25 -14.89
CA GLY A 79 7.02 8.84 -15.49
C GLY A 79 6.73 8.38 -16.92
N LYS A 80 7.37 7.30 -17.39
CA LYS A 80 7.20 6.76 -18.74
C LYS A 80 5.88 6.01 -18.85
N ILE A 81 5.28 6.06 -20.04
CA ILE A 81 4.12 5.24 -20.40
C ILE A 81 4.62 3.99 -21.14
N VAL A 82 4.05 2.84 -20.82
CA VAL A 82 4.30 1.58 -21.52
C VAL A 82 3.03 1.13 -22.20
N ILE A 83 3.18 0.75 -23.47
CA ILE A 83 2.15 0.08 -24.26
C ILE A 83 2.65 -1.34 -24.47
N MET A 84 1.85 -2.33 -24.12
CA MET A 84 2.23 -3.74 -24.24
C MET A 84 1.06 -4.61 -24.66
N ASN A 85 1.35 -5.78 -25.22
CA ASN A 85 0.32 -6.78 -25.48
C ASN A 85 -0.37 -7.17 -24.17
N LYS A 86 -1.70 -7.29 -24.23
CA LYS A 86 -2.54 -7.58 -23.09
C LYS A 86 -2.23 -8.95 -22.48
N ASN A 87 -2.06 -10.00 -23.30
CA ASN A 87 -1.78 -11.34 -22.81
C ASN A 87 -0.41 -11.41 -22.13
N ASP A 88 0.62 -10.78 -22.71
CA ASP A 88 1.95 -10.71 -22.08
C ASP A 88 1.90 -10.01 -20.71
N TYR A 89 1.06 -8.98 -20.58
CA TYR A 89 0.86 -8.29 -19.31
C TYR A 89 0.26 -9.19 -18.25
N PHE A 90 -0.81 -9.93 -18.61
CA PHE A 90 -1.44 -10.88 -17.69
C PHE A 90 -0.47 -12.01 -17.32
N ASN A 91 0.19 -12.63 -18.30
CA ASN A 91 1.14 -13.72 -18.08
C ASN A 91 2.28 -13.32 -17.13
N GLN A 92 2.87 -12.14 -17.30
CA GLN A 92 3.94 -11.67 -16.40
C GLN A 92 3.47 -11.44 -14.97
N ILE A 93 2.20 -11.07 -14.77
CA ILE A 93 1.63 -10.93 -13.42
C ILE A 93 1.33 -12.32 -12.84
N GLU A 94 0.72 -13.21 -13.61
CA GLU A 94 0.41 -14.57 -13.17
C GLU A 94 1.68 -15.33 -12.79
N GLU A 95 2.77 -15.18 -13.54
CA GLU A 95 4.08 -15.73 -13.20
C GLU A 95 4.55 -15.27 -11.81
N LYS A 96 4.31 -14.00 -11.44
CA LYS A 96 4.62 -13.49 -10.09
C LYS A 96 3.68 -14.03 -9.02
N LEU A 97 2.40 -14.22 -9.35
CA LEU A 97 1.41 -14.77 -8.41
C LEU A 97 1.56 -16.28 -8.21
N ASN A 98 2.27 -16.97 -9.09
CA ASN A 98 2.59 -18.39 -8.96
C ASN A 98 3.73 -18.67 -7.96
N ASP A 99 4.34 -17.65 -7.35
CA ASP A 99 5.25 -17.85 -6.23
C ASP A 99 4.47 -18.30 -4.98
N LEU A 100 4.36 -19.62 -4.81
CA LEU A 100 3.66 -20.27 -3.69
C LEU A 100 4.28 -19.97 -2.32
N ASN A 101 5.49 -19.38 -2.27
CA ASN A 101 6.07 -18.89 -1.03
C ASN A 101 5.46 -17.55 -0.59
N VAL A 102 4.88 -16.78 -1.51
CA VAL A 102 4.34 -15.45 -1.23
C VAL A 102 2.81 -15.40 -1.40
N TYR A 103 2.26 -16.24 -2.27
CA TYR A 103 0.85 -16.17 -2.65
C TYR A 103 0.16 -17.54 -2.58
N GLU A 104 -1.12 -17.52 -2.24
CA GLU A 104 -2.02 -18.67 -2.25
C GLU A 104 -3.28 -18.35 -3.05
N GLN A 105 -3.72 -19.29 -3.87
CA GLN A 105 -4.98 -19.18 -4.59
C GLN A 105 -6.15 -19.43 -3.63
N VAL A 106 -7.15 -18.55 -3.68
CA VAL A 106 -8.34 -18.64 -2.84
C VAL A 106 -9.52 -19.07 -3.71
N LYS A 107 -10.19 -20.15 -3.30
CA LYS A 107 -11.25 -20.78 -4.10
C LYS A 107 -12.50 -19.90 -4.23
N ASN A 108 -12.85 -19.18 -3.17
CA ASN A 108 -14.09 -18.41 -3.07
C ASN A 108 -13.79 -16.95 -2.72
N ASP A 109 -14.69 -16.05 -3.11
CA ASP A 109 -14.61 -14.65 -2.73
C ASP A 109 -14.58 -14.47 -1.21
N PRO A 110 -13.49 -13.91 -0.62
CA PRO A 110 -13.39 -13.72 0.83
C PRO A 110 -14.20 -12.52 1.34
N THR A 111 -14.80 -11.70 0.48
CA THR A 111 -15.49 -10.45 0.83
C THR A 111 -16.51 -10.65 1.94
N THR A 112 -17.41 -11.62 1.81
CA THR A 112 -18.48 -11.86 2.80
C THR A 112 -17.92 -12.27 4.16
N ILE A 113 -16.83 -13.05 4.17
CA ILE A 113 -16.17 -13.49 5.40
C ILE A 113 -15.58 -12.28 6.13
N ILE A 114 -14.76 -11.49 5.41
CA ILE A 114 -14.12 -10.28 5.94
C ILE A 114 -15.17 -9.28 6.44
N LYS A 115 -16.22 -9.05 5.64
CA LYS A 115 -17.31 -8.12 5.99
C LYS A 115 -18.02 -8.55 7.26
N THR A 116 -18.32 -9.83 7.39
CA THR A 116 -18.95 -10.39 8.60
C THR A 116 -18.07 -10.20 9.84
N GLU A 117 -16.77 -10.47 9.73
CA GLU A 117 -15.83 -10.26 10.83
C GLU A 117 -15.73 -8.78 11.25
N ILE A 118 -15.63 -7.86 10.28
CA ILE A 118 -15.62 -6.42 10.54
C ILE A 118 -16.94 -6.00 11.19
N ASN A 119 -18.09 -6.34 10.61
CA ASN A 119 -19.41 -5.99 11.13
C ASN A 119 -19.61 -6.47 12.57
N LYS A 120 -19.21 -7.70 12.87
CA LYS A 120 -19.30 -8.27 14.22
C LYS A 120 -18.46 -7.46 15.21
N LYS A 121 -17.21 -7.13 14.85
CA LYS A 121 -16.33 -6.35 15.74
C LYS A 121 -16.84 -4.92 15.93
N VAL A 122 -17.24 -4.25 14.86
CA VAL A 122 -17.75 -2.87 14.88
C VAL A 122 -19.05 -2.78 15.68
N THR A 123 -19.98 -3.72 15.50
CA THR A 123 -21.24 -3.75 16.25
C THR A 123 -20.99 -3.92 17.75
N LYS A 124 -20.10 -4.85 18.13
CA LYS A 124 -19.70 -5.02 19.54
C LYS A 124 -19.07 -3.75 20.13
N MET A 125 -18.26 -3.02 19.35
CA MET A 125 -17.67 -1.76 19.81
C MET A 125 -18.71 -0.65 19.99
N LEU A 126 -19.74 -0.60 19.14
CA LEU A 126 -20.85 0.33 19.27
C LEU A 126 -21.68 0.03 20.53
N GLU A 127 -22.04 -1.23 20.77
CA GLU A 127 -22.76 -1.66 21.98
C GLU A 127 -22.00 -1.33 23.27
N GLN A 128 -20.66 -1.33 23.20
CA GLN A 128 -19.78 -0.94 24.30
C GLN A 128 -19.55 0.58 24.40
N ASN A 129 -20.23 1.39 23.59
CA ASN A 129 -20.07 2.85 23.50
C ASN A 129 -18.63 3.30 23.20
N LYS A 130 -17.83 2.47 22.53
CA LYS A 130 -16.43 2.79 22.16
C LYS A 130 -16.32 3.59 20.87
N ILE A 131 -17.36 3.54 20.04
CA ILE A 131 -17.45 4.22 18.75
C ILE A 131 -18.86 4.80 18.57
N THR A 132 -19.01 5.74 17.64
CA THR A 132 -20.29 6.33 17.29
C THR A 132 -20.97 5.60 16.12
N ASP A 133 -22.25 5.85 15.88
CA ASP A 133 -22.95 5.37 14.68
C ASP A 133 -22.28 5.82 13.38
N HIS A 134 -21.75 7.04 13.36
CA HIS A 134 -20.97 7.54 12.21
C HIS A 134 -19.73 6.68 11.98
N ASN A 135 -18.99 6.32 13.03
CA ASN A 135 -17.85 5.43 12.88
C ASN A 135 -18.28 4.04 12.40
N LYS A 136 -19.41 3.51 12.88
CA LYS A 136 -19.93 2.24 12.39
C LYS A 136 -20.20 2.31 10.89
N TYR A 137 -20.92 3.32 10.44
CA TYR A 137 -21.20 3.54 9.02
C TYR A 137 -19.92 3.58 8.19
N ASP A 138 -18.96 4.43 8.58
CA ASP A 138 -17.67 4.55 7.87
C ASP A 138 -16.95 3.21 7.76
N LEU A 139 -16.88 2.48 8.88
CA LEU A 139 -16.13 1.22 8.98
C LEU A 139 -16.74 0.07 8.18
N THR A 140 -18.03 0.15 7.83
CA THR A 140 -18.78 -0.93 7.16
C THR A 140 -19.33 -0.52 5.79
N SER A 141 -18.93 0.64 5.27
CA SER A 141 -19.49 1.24 4.05
C SER A 141 -18.90 0.69 2.75
N ILE A 142 -17.78 -0.02 2.80
CA ILE A 142 -17.01 -0.45 1.62
C ILE A 142 -16.90 -1.97 1.61
N ASP A 143 -17.27 -2.58 0.48
CA ASP A 143 -17.20 -4.03 0.28
C ASP A 143 -16.20 -4.46 -0.80
N ASP A 144 -15.59 -3.51 -1.52
CA ASP A 144 -14.72 -3.83 -2.64
C ASP A 144 -13.41 -4.48 -2.18
N LEU A 145 -13.05 -5.61 -2.78
CA LEU A 145 -11.73 -6.21 -2.58
C LEU A 145 -10.64 -5.42 -3.30
N PRO A 146 -9.41 -5.37 -2.72
CA PRO A 146 -8.26 -4.85 -3.43
C PRO A 146 -8.03 -5.55 -4.76
N LYS A 147 -7.64 -4.79 -5.78
CA LYS A 147 -7.19 -5.32 -7.07
C LYS A 147 -5.68 -5.14 -7.19
N ILE A 148 -5.01 -5.92 -8.01
CA ILE A 148 -3.60 -5.67 -8.32
C ILE A 148 -3.42 -5.16 -9.74
N ARG A 149 -2.30 -4.49 -9.97
CA ARG A 149 -1.80 -4.12 -11.29
C ARG A 149 -0.29 -4.27 -11.35
N GLY A 150 0.23 -4.50 -12.55
CA GLY A 150 1.65 -4.54 -12.84
C GLY A 150 2.21 -3.17 -13.23
N GLN A 151 3.45 -2.91 -12.85
CA GLN A 151 4.26 -1.80 -13.36
C GLN A 151 5.64 -2.31 -13.76
N LEU A 152 6.05 -2.08 -15.01
CA LEU A 152 7.34 -2.54 -15.51
C LEU A 152 8.50 -1.72 -14.93
N LYS A 153 9.53 -2.40 -14.45
CA LYS A 153 10.79 -1.79 -13.99
C LYS A 153 11.74 -1.60 -15.17
N LEU A 154 11.46 -0.65 -16.06
CA LEU A 154 12.26 -0.35 -17.26
C LEU A 154 13.76 -0.02 -17.01
N HIS A 155 14.13 0.24 -15.76
CA HIS A 155 15.49 0.58 -15.34
C HIS A 155 16.30 -0.65 -14.85
N LYS A 156 15.73 -1.85 -14.95
CA LYS A 156 16.36 -3.12 -14.59
C LYS A 156 16.45 -4.00 -15.84
N ILE A 157 17.49 -4.83 -15.89
CA ILE A 157 17.66 -5.88 -16.91
C ILE A 157 16.41 -6.78 -16.90
N ASP A 158 15.99 -7.26 -18.06
CA ASP A 158 14.76 -8.05 -18.30
C ASP A 158 13.45 -7.33 -17.97
N THR A 159 13.50 -6.05 -17.57
CA THR A 159 12.33 -5.19 -17.32
C THR A 159 11.26 -5.82 -16.42
N PRO A 160 11.60 -6.42 -15.26
CA PRO A 160 10.66 -7.21 -14.47
C PRO A 160 9.43 -6.42 -14.02
N MET A 161 8.29 -7.11 -13.92
CA MET A 161 7.04 -6.55 -13.43
C MET A 161 7.07 -6.37 -11.90
N ARG A 162 6.66 -5.19 -11.42
CA ARG A 162 6.31 -4.93 -10.02
C ARG A 162 4.81 -5.07 -9.84
N ILE A 163 4.40 -5.92 -8.90
CA ILE A 163 3.00 -5.99 -8.47
C ILE A 163 2.68 -4.84 -7.52
N VAL A 164 1.60 -4.13 -7.80
CA VAL A 164 1.07 -3.03 -6.99
C VAL A 164 -0.36 -3.37 -6.61
N THR A 165 -0.60 -3.51 -5.30
CA THR A 165 -1.95 -3.70 -4.76
C THR A 165 -2.66 -2.36 -4.63
N CYS A 166 -3.80 -2.23 -5.30
CA CYS A 166 -4.71 -1.10 -5.21
C CYS A 166 -5.64 -1.33 -4.01
N SER A 167 -5.18 -0.93 -2.83
CA SER A 167 -5.94 -1.08 -1.57
C SER A 167 -6.74 0.16 -1.14
N ARG A 168 -6.74 1.22 -1.96
CA ARG A 168 -7.48 2.46 -1.70
C ARG A 168 -8.98 2.20 -1.83
N ASP A 169 -9.77 2.69 -0.88
CA ASP A 169 -11.23 2.56 -0.86
C ASP A 169 -11.70 1.10 -1.02
N THR A 170 -11.03 0.19 -0.31
CA THR A 170 -11.34 -1.24 -0.25
C THR A 170 -11.86 -1.64 1.13
N ILE A 171 -12.40 -2.86 1.26
CA ILE A 171 -13.04 -3.39 2.47
C ILE A 171 -12.19 -3.26 3.76
N THR A 172 -10.87 -3.37 3.67
CA THR A 172 -9.98 -3.21 4.85
C THR A 172 -9.48 -1.79 5.04
N SER A 173 -9.76 -0.87 4.12
CA SER A 173 -9.22 0.49 4.16
C SER A 173 -9.81 1.36 5.29
N PRO A 174 -11.12 1.33 5.60
CA PRO A 174 -11.67 2.13 6.71
C PRO A 174 -11.08 1.70 8.06
N ILE A 175 -11.05 0.39 8.33
CA ILE A 175 -10.50 -0.15 9.58
C ILE A 175 -9.00 0.12 9.71
N SER A 176 -8.23 0.04 8.61
CA SER A 176 -6.81 0.38 8.58
C SER A 176 -6.56 1.86 8.90
N GLN A 177 -7.36 2.77 8.35
CA GLN A 177 -7.28 4.20 8.66
C GLN A 177 -7.69 4.50 10.10
N PHE A 178 -8.74 3.84 10.58
CA PHE A 178 -9.23 4.00 11.94
C PHE A 178 -8.18 3.60 12.98
N ILE A 179 -7.60 2.41 12.85
CA ILE A 179 -6.56 1.95 13.78
C ILE A 179 -5.27 2.77 13.67
N PHE A 180 -4.93 3.26 12.47
CA PHE A 180 -3.80 4.16 12.30
C PHE A 180 -3.96 5.47 13.09
N ARG A 181 -5.15 6.08 13.09
CA ARG A 181 -5.41 7.30 13.87
C ARG A 181 -5.18 7.07 15.37
N ILE A 182 -5.67 5.95 15.89
CA ILE A 182 -5.46 5.56 17.29
C ILE A 182 -3.96 5.39 17.58
N ILE A 183 -3.25 4.60 16.78
CA ILE A 183 -1.81 4.34 16.99
C ILE A 183 -0.99 5.63 16.87
N LYS A 184 -1.36 6.53 15.94
CA LYS A 184 -0.68 7.82 15.74
C LYS A 184 -0.76 8.72 16.97
N GLU A 185 -1.83 8.66 17.75
CA GLU A 185 -1.96 9.42 19.00
C GLU A 185 -1.15 8.80 20.15
N LEU A 186 -1.08 7.47 20.16
CA LEU A 186 -0.40 6.69 21.20
C LEU A 186 1.12 6.63 21.03
N ARG A 187 1.63 6.73 19.80
CA ARG A 187 3.05 6.61 19.52
C ARG A 187 3.84 7.80 20.08
N THR A 188 5.03 7.51 20.57
CA THR A 188 6.08 8.49 20.86
C THR A 188 7.13 8.38 19.77
N THR A 189 7.48 9.52 19.15
CA THR A 189 8.55 9.54 18.15
C THR A 189 9.85 9.14 18.85
N LEU A 190 10.54 8.13 18.31
CA LEU A 190 11.86 7.78 18.80
C LEU A 190 12.79 8.99 18.64
N SER A 191 13.45 9.39 19.73
CA SER A 191 14.53 10.36 19.65
C SER A 191 15.60 9.83 18.70
N GLY A 192 16.04 10.70 17.77
CA GLY A 192 17.07 10.36 16.80
C GLY A 192 18.37 9.98 17.51
N VAL A 193 19.08 9.00 16.96
CA VAL A 193 20.44 8.68 17.38
C VAL A 193 21.39 9.11 16.29
N VAL A 194 22.43 9.81 16.70
CA VAL A 194 23.55 10.18 15.83
C VAL A 194 24.42 8.94 15.69
N TYR A 195 24.58 8.46 14.46
CA TYR A 195 25.48 7.35 14.16
C TYR A 195 26.76 7.93 13.55
N GLU A 196 27.91 7.49 14.05
CA GLU A 196 29.22 7.91 13.54
C GLU A 196 29.53 7.34 12.16
N HIS A 197 28.88 6.21 11.79
CA HIS A 197 29.12 5.50 10.54
C HIS A 197 27.79 5.23 9.85
N LEU A 198 27.68 5.63 8.58
CA LEU A 198 26.49 5.42 7.75
C LEU A 198 26.67 4.20 6.86
N ALA A 199 25.76 3.24 6.97
CA ALA A 199 25.63 2.12 6.05
C ALA A 199 24.26 2.20 5.37
N SER A 200 24.22 1.95 4.05
CA SER A 200 22.98 1.85 3.29
C SER A 200 22.68 0.38 3.01
N LEU A 201 21.55 -0.10 3.50
CA LEU A 201 21.07 -1.46 3.30
C LEU A 201 19.75 -1.39 2.53
N ASP A 202 19.67 -2.08 1.39
CA ASP A 202 18.41 -2.25 0.68
C ASP A 202 17.68 -3.49 1.20
N ILE A 203 16.37 -3.35 1.44
CA ILE A 203 15.55 -4.47 1.94
C ILE A 203 14.77 -5.03 0.77
N GLN A 204 14.98 -6.31 0.48
CA GLN A 204 14.20 -7.03 -0.51
C GLN A 204 12.78 -7.33 0.04
N ASP A 205 11.76 -6.95 -0.75
CA ASP A 205 10.35 -7.31 -0.56
C ASP A 205 9.79 -7.09 0.86
N LEU A 206 10.17 -5.96 1.46
CA LEU A 206 9.87 -5.58 2.86
C LEU A 206 8.46 -5.96 3.31
N TYR A 207 7.42 -5.53 2.60
CA TYR A 207 6.02 -5.69 3.03
C TYR A 207 5.57 -7.14 3.09
N THR A 208 6.09 -7.99 2.20
CA THR A 208 5.73 -9.41 2.15
C THR A 208 6.44 -10.23 3.24
N ASN A 209 7.50 -9.65 3.83
CA ASN A 209 8.38 -10.29 4.80
C ASN A 209 8.12 -9.90 6.25
N ILE A 210 7.03 -9.17 6.50
CA ILE A 210 6.75 -8.68 7.84
C ILE A 210 6.04 -9.77 8.65
N PRO A 211 6.62 -10.22 9.78
CA PRO A 211 5.99 -11.15 10.70
C PRO A 211 4.84 -10.46 11.42
N VAL A 212 3.64 -10.50 10.83
CA VAL A 212 2.48 -9.70 11.25
C VAL A 212 2.18 -9.87 12.74
N ASN A 213 2.19 -11.09 13.27
CA ASN A 213 1.92 -11.33 14.69
C ASN A 213 2.97 -10.64 15.59
N LYS A 214 4.25 -10.80 15.27
CA LYS A 214 5.36 -10.17 16.00
C LYS A 214 5.29 -8.64 15.92
N ALA A 215 4.93 -8.09 14.76
CA ALA A 215 4.71 -6.66 14.60
C ALA A 215 3.57 -6.15 15.49
N ILE A 216 2.46 -6.90 15.57
CA ILE A 216 1.33 -6.57 16.47
C ILE A 216 1.79 -6.59 17.93
N ASP A 217 2.51 -7.63 18.36
CA ASP A 217 2.97 -7.73 19.75
C ASP A 217 3.91 -6.56 20.13
N ILE A 218 4.79 -6.16 19.21
CA ILE A 218 5.66 -4.99 19.41
C ILE A 218 4.84 -3.69 19.52
N ILE A 219 3.83 -3.51 18.67
CA ILE A 219 2.93 -2.34 18.75
C ILE A 219 2.23 -2.33 20.11
N LEU A 220 1.66 -3.45 20.55
CA LEU A 220 0.94 -3.58 21.82
C LEU A 220 1.84 -3.31 23.03
N LYS A 221 3.11 -3.75 22.98
CA LYS A 221 4.09 -3.43 24.02
C LYS A 221 4.30 -1.92 24.11
N ARG A 222 4.59 -1.26 23.00
CA ARG A 222 4.89 0.19 22.95
C ARG A 222 3.72 1.07 23.34
N ILE A 223 2.53 0.81 22.80
CA ILE A 223 1.35 1.59 23.19
C ILE A 223 1.01 1.36 24.67
N GLY A 224 1.38 0.20 25.21
CA GLY A 224 1.19 -0.13 26.61
C GLY A 224 2.12 0.61 27.57
N GLU A 225 3.20 1.20 27.07
CA GLU A 225 4.09 2.10 27.81
C GLU A 225 3.60 3.56 27.74
N SER A 226 2.59 3.84 26.90
CA SER A 226 2.02 5.18 26.72
C SER A 226 0.92 5.44 27.74
N ASN A 227 1.13 6.46 28.57
CA ASN A 227 0.15 7.05 29.48
C ASN A 227 -1.06 7.69 28.77
N LYS A 228 -1.04 7.80 27.43
CA LYS A 228 -2.18 8.29 26.64
C LYS A 228 -3.26 7.24 26.40
N LEU A 229 -2.94 5.96 26.58
CA LEU A 229 -3.88 4.86 26.34
C LEU A 229 -5.11 4.95 27.25
N ASP A 230 -4.92 5.37 28.50
CA ASP A 230 -5.98 5.49 29.50
C ASP A 230 -7.02 6.57 29.15
N ASN A 231 -6.68 7.49 28.24
CA ASN A 231 -7.60 8.54 27.77
C ASN A 231 -8.48 8.09 26.59
N LEU A 232 -8.26 6.88 26.06
CA LEU A 232 -9.02 6.34 24.94
C LEU A 232 -10.00 5.27 25.42
N PRO A 233 -11.16 5.10 24.75
CA PRO A 233 -12.13 4.06 25.09
C PRO A 233 -11.68 2.64 24.68
N PHE A 234 -10.46 2.48 24.16
CA PHE A 234 -9.96 1.23 23.58
C PHE A 234 -8.96 0.53 24.51
N THR A 235 -9.20 -0.76 24.77
CA THR A 235 -8.25 -1.60 25.49
C THR A 235 -7.15 -2.11 24.56
N LYS A 236 -6.05 -2.64 25.12
CA LYS A 236 -5.03 -3.36 24.35
C LYS A 236 -5.62 -4.53 23.53
N ILE A 237 -6.64 -5.19 24.06
CA ILE A 237 -7.35 -6.29 23.38
C ILE A 237 -8.10 -5.76 22.16
N ASP A 238 -8.79 -4.63 22.30
CA ASP A 238 -9.48 -4.01 21.16
C ASP A 238 -8.53 -3.63 20.04
N ILE A 239 -7.40 -3.00 20.40
CA ILE A 239 -6.37 -2.60 19.44
C ILE A 239 -5.77 -3.82 18.74
N LYS A 240 -5.50 -4.91 19.49
CA LYS A 240 -5.03 -6.18 18.92
C LYS A 240 -6.00 -6.75 17.90
N GLU A 241 -7.28 -6.84 18.23
CA GLU A 241 -8.31 -7.38 17.34
C GLU A 241 -8.47 -6.52 16.08
N LEU A 242 -8.47 -5.20 16.21
CA LEU A 242 -8.51 -4.27 15.06
C LEU A 242 -7.28 -4.41 14.16
N LEU A 243 -6.08 -4.52 14.75
CA LEU A 243 -4.84 -4.76 14.01
C LEU A 243 -4.87 -6.10 13.28
N ILE A 244 -5.40 -7.16 13.90
CA ILE A 244 -5.55 -8.47 13.26
C ILE A 244 -6.48 -8.35 12.04
N LEU A 245 -7.65 -7.73 12.18
CA LEU A 245 -8.58 -7.54 11.07
C LEU A 245 -7.97 -6.72 9.93
N ALA A 246 -7.23 -5.66 10.28
CA ALA A 246 -6.57 -4.81 9.31
C ALA A 246 -5.38 -5.50 8.62
N LEU A 247 -4.60 -6.34 9.30
CA LEU A 247 -3.33 -6.87 8.78
C LEU A 247 -3.40 -8.31 8.28
N LYS A 248 -4.38 -9.12 8.70
CA LYS A 248 -4.48 -10.54 8.31
C LYS A 248 -5.30 -10.81 7.05
N ASN A 249 -6.08 -9.83 6.60
CA ASN A 249 -6.95 -9.91 5.42
C ASN A 249 -6.28 -9.30 4.18
N ASN A 250 -5.14 -9.87 3.77
CA ASN A 250 -4.38 -9.43 2.58
C ASN A 250 -4.78 -10.25 1.35
N TYR A 251 -6.06 -10.14 0.99
CA TYR A 251 -6.62 -10.74 -0.21
C TYR A 251 -6.79 -9.70 -1.30
N PHE A 252 -6.65 -10.13 -2.55
CA PHE A 252 -6.86 -9.28 -3.70
C PHE A 252 -7.37 -10.09 -4.89
N GLN A 253 -8.00 -9.38 -5.82
CA GLN A 253 -8.51 -9.94 -7.07
C GLN A 253 -7.56 -9.62 -8.22
N PHE A 254 -7.34 -10.61 -9.08
CA PHE A 254 -6.65 -10.46 -10.35
C PHE A 254 -7.26 -11.39 -11.39
N ASN A 255 -7.62 -10.84 -12.56
CA ASN A 255 -8.16 -11.64 -13.67
C ASN A 255 -9.30 -12.59 -13.24
N GLU A 256 -10.27 -12.07 -12.48
CA GLU A 256 -11.40 -12.83 -11.90
C GLU A 256 -11.03 -13.90 -10.85
N ALA A 257 -9.75 -14.15 -10.61
CA ALA A 257 -9.27 -15.00 -9.54
C ALA A 257 -9.02 -14.23 -8.23
N TYR A 258 -9.09 -14.94 -7.10
CA TYR A 258 -8.82 -14.41 -5.77
C TYR A 258 -7.51 -14.99 -5.25
N VAL A 259 -6.65 -14.12 -4.75
CA VAL A 259 -5.32 -14.49 -4.26
C VAL A 259 -5.11 -13.90 -2.88
N GLY A 260 -4.64 -14.75 -1.96
CA GLY A 260 -4.17 -14.37 -0.63
C GLY A 260 -2.66 -14.28 -0.61
N GLN A 261 -2.13 -13.40 0.24
CA GLN A 261 -0.71 -13.44 0.54
C GLN A 261 -0.43 -14.47 1.64
N THR A 262 0.39 -15.47 1.35
CA THR A 262 0.80 -16.47 2.34
C THR A 262 1.63 -15.80 3.43
N LYS A 263 1.31 -16.14 4.68
CA LYS A 263 2.03 -15.66 5.86
C LYS A 263 3.26 -16.53 6.11
N LEU A 264 4.25 -16.45 5.22
CA LEU A 264 5.56 -17.03 5.52
C LEU A 264 6.24 -16.10 6.53
N ASP A 265 6.15 -16.49 7.80
CA ASP A 265 6.84 -15.83 8.91
C ASP A 265 8.35 -15.73 8.60
N ILE A 266 9.01 -14.71 9.15
CA ILE A 266 10.44 -14.48 8.93
C ILE A 266 11.27 -15.71 9.29
N ASP A 267 10.86 -16.45 10.32
CA ASP A 267 11.51 -17.68 10.74
C ASP A 267 11.40 -18.79 9.68
N ASN A 268 10.24 -18.92 9.03
CA ASN A 268 10.05 -19.88 7.96
C ASN A 268 10.82 -19.47 6.70
N ARG A 269 10.90 -18.17 6.41
CA ARG A 269 11.69 -17.66 5.27
C ARG A 269 13.20 -17.80 5.51
N MET A 270 13.66 -17.60 6.75
CA MET A 270 15.04 -17.88 7.16
C MET A 270 15.36 -19.38 7.03
N LYS A 271 14.44 -20.27 7.43
CA LYS A 271 14.59 -21.72 7.22
C LYS A 271 14.65 -22.08 5.74
N GLN A 272 13.82 -21.46 4.89
CA GLN A 272 13.85 -21.67 3.45
C GLN A 272 15.19 -21.23 2.84
N HIS A 273 15.68 -20.04 3.17
CA HIS A 273 16.99 -19.57 2.69
C HIS A 273 18.13 -20.45 3.20
N SER A 274 18.09 -20.87 4.46
CA SER A 274 19.08 -21.79 5.03
C SER A 274 19.07 -23.13 4.30
N LYS A 275 17.88 -23.65 3.98
CA LYS A 275 17.71 -24.87 3.18
C LYS A 275 18.26 -24.71 1.76
N ALA A 276 17.92 -23.63 1.06
CA ALA A 276 18.43 -23.36 -0.29
C ALA A 276 19.96 -23.20 -0.35
N ILE A 277 20.55 -22.63 0.70
CA ILE A 277 22.02 -22.58 0.89
C ILE A 277 22.59 -24.00 1.06
N ASN A 278 22.00 -24.81 1.95
CA ASN A 278 22.47 -26.16 2.24
C ASN A 278 22.32 -27.10 1.03
N ASP A 279 21.25 -26.93 0.25
CA ASP A 279 20.92 -27.74 -0.92
C ASP A 279 21.70 -27.30 -2.18
N ASN A 280 22.56 -26.27 -2.08
CA ASN A 280 23.32 -25.70 -3.20
C ASN A 280 22.45 -25.40 -4.44
N GLU A 281 21.29 -24.75 -4.24
CA GLU A 281 20.44 -24.35 -5.36
C GLU A 281 21.13 -23.30 -6.24
N ASN A 282 21.75 -23.74 -7.33
CA ASN A 282 22.49 -22.88 -8.27
C ASN A 282 21.61 -21.87 -9.02
N ASN A 283 20.29 -22.09 -9.08
CA ASN A 283 19.32 -21.23 -9.75
C ASN A 283 18.46 -20.41 -8.78
N SER A 284 18.86 -20.29 -7.51
CA SER A 284 18.07 -19.54 -6.54
C SER A 284 18.03 -18.05 -6.90
N ASN A 285 16.84 -17.47 -6.96
CA ASN A 285 16.66 -16.01 -7.14
C ASN A 285 16.95 -15.21 -5.86
N SER A 286 17.28 -15.88 -4.75
CA SER A 286 17.63 -15.23 -3.49
C SER A 286 19.01 -14.59 -3.54
N GLU A 287 19.09 -13.28 -3.30
CA GLU A 287 20.39 -12.59 -3.18
C GLU A 287 21.24 -13.13 -2.02
N MET A 288 20.62 -13.62 -0.95
CA MET A 288 21.33 -14.23 0.18
C MET A 288 22.04 -15.53 -0.22
N VAL A 289 21.37 -16.39 -1.00
CA VAL A 289 21.97 -17.63 -1.54
C VAL A 289 23.10 -17.28 -2.51
N LYS A 290 22.89 -16.31 -3.40
CA LYS A 290 23.91 -15.83 -4.35
C LYS A 290 25.13 -15.24 -3.62
N HIS A 291 24.94 -14.38 -2.63
CA HIS A 291 26.04 -13.81 -1.85
C HIS A 291 26.81 -14.87 -1.06
N PHE A 292 26.12 -15.88 -0.52
CA PHE A 292 26.74 -17.01 0.16
C PHE A 292 27.63 -17.82 -0.80
N GLN A 293 27.11 -18.15 -1.99
CA GLN A 293 27.84 -18.86 -3.04
C GLN A 293 29.05 -18.07 -3.56
N GLU A 294 28.90 -16.76 -3.73
CA GLU A 294 29.96 -15.85 -4.19
C GLU A 294 30.98 -15.49 -3.10
N LYS A 295 30.83 -16.03 -1.87
CA LYS A 295 31.64 -15.73 -0.68
C LYS A 295 31.77 -14.23 -0.37
N LYS A 296 30.77 -13.43 -0.75
CA LYS A 296 30.72 -11.98 -0.47
C LYS A 296 30.17 -11.72 0.93
N PHE A 297 30.89 -12.18 1.95
CA PHE A 297 30.52 -11.95 3.35
C PHE A 297 31.12 -10.65 3.87
N GLN A 298 30.43 -9.53 3.68
CA GLN A 298 30.79 -8.25 4.32
C GLN A 298 29.64 -7.71 5.18
N CYS A 299 29.18 -8.50 6.15
CA CYS A 299 28.44 -7.91 7.27
C CYS A 299 28.40 -8.87 8.46
N LEU A 300 29.17 -8.55 9.51
CA LEU A 300 28.94 -9.07 10.85
C LEU A 300 27.82 -8.24 11.46
N PHE A 301 26.59 -8.76 11.43
CA PHE A 301 25.48 -8.15 12.15
C PHE A 301 25.54 -8.56 13.62
N ASP A 302 25.87 -7.61 14.48
CA ASP A 302 25.64 -7.76 15.92
C ASP A 302 24.12 -7.67 16.19
N THR A 303 23.52 -8.84 16.40
CA THR A 303 22.08 -9.02 16.63
C THR A 303 21.57 -8.38 17.93
N THR A 304 22.47 -7.94 18.81
CA THR A 304 22.13 -7.55 20.18
C THR A 304 21.51 -6.15 20.28
N TYR A 305 21.81 -5.24 19.32
CA TYR A 305 21.35 -3.84 19.39
C TYR A 305 20.57 -3.32 18.17
N GLN A 306 20.72 -3.89 16.98
CA GLN A 306 20.17 -3.29 15.74
C GLN A 306 18.79 -3.80 15.31
N LEU A 307 18.46 -5.06 15.61
CA LEU A 307 17.24 -5.72 15.12
C LEU A 307 15.95 -5.11 15.69
N VAL A 308 16.02 -4.51 16.88
CA VAL A 308 14.83 -3.96 17.54
C VAL A 308 14.44 -2.59 16.97
N ARG A 309 15.38 -1.78 16.47
CA ARG A 309 15.09 -0.38 16.10
C ARG A 309 14.73 -0.16 14.64
N ASN A 310 15.41 -0.85 13.71
CA ASN A 310 15.12 -0.76 12.27
C ASN A 310 13.78 -1.41 11.88
N PHE A 311 13.42 -2.50 12.57
CA PHE A 311 12.10 -3.11 12.41
C PHE A 311 10.99 -2.12 12.76
N LEU A 312 11.24 -1.25 13.73
CA LEU A 312 10.24 -0.39 14.33
C LEU A 312 10.06 0.97 13.65
N LEU A 313 11.12 1.55 13.07
CA LEU A 313 11.04 2.78 12.28
C LEU A 313 10.35 2.59 10.93
N ARG A 314 10.42 1.38 10.35
CA ARG A 314 9.69 1.02 9.12
C ARG A 314 8.40 0.22 9.39
N ALA A 315 8.24 -0.40 10.56
CA ALA A 315 6.95 -1.00 10.93
C ALA A 315 5.85 0.05 11.15
N GLU A 316 6.19 1.26 11.54
CA GLU A 316 5.25 2.40 11.58
C GLU A 316 4.69 2.78 10.20
N LEU A 317 5.26 2.24 9.11
CA LEU A 317 4.79 2.44 7.73
C LEU A 317 3.97 1.26 7.18
N ILE A 318 3.74 0.22 8.00
CA ILE A 318 2.97 -0.97 7.61
C ILE A 318 1.52 -0.55 7.39
N LYS A 319 1.16 -0.46 6.11
CA LYS A 319 -0.18 -0.17 5.55
C LYS A 319 -0.61 1.30 5.40
N ILE A 320 0.26 2.29 5.63
CA ILE A 320 -0.10 3.72 5.42
C ILE A 320 0.46 4.29 4.10
N THR A 321 1.47 3.66 3.50
CA THR A 321 2.11 4.16 2.27
C THR A 321 1.38 3.83 0.96
N SER A 322 0.28 3.07 1.01
CA SER A 322 -0.66 2.95 -0.12
C SER A 322 -1.65 4.12 -0.20
N ILE A 323 -1.67 5.03 0.78
CA ILE A 323 -2.57 6.19 0.81
C ILE A 323 -1.87 7.48 0.33
N GLU A 324 -0.54 7.59 0.44
CA GLU A 324 0.20 8.83 0.14
C GLU A 324 0.97 8.87 -1.19
N ARG A 325 0.74 7.92 -2.12
CA ARG A 325 1.27 8.06 -3.49
C ARG A 325 0.17 8.45 -4.49
N ALA A 326 0.28 9.71 -4.88
CA ALA A 326 -0.46 10.50 -5.87
C ALA A 326 -1.86 10.95 -5.43
#